data_AF-A0A1M5XPV4-F1
#
_entry.id   AF-A0A1M5XPV4-F1
#
_cell.length_a   1.000
_cell.length_b   1.000
_cell.length_c   1.000
_cell.angle_alpha   90.00
_cell.angle_beta   90.00
_cell.angle_gamma   90.00
#
_symmetry.space_group_name_H-M   'P 1'
#
loop_
_entity.id
_entity.type
_entity.pdbx_description
1 polymer ?
#
loop_
_entity_poly.entity_id
_entity_poly.type
_entity_poly.pdbx_seq_one_letter_code
_entity_poly.pdbx_strand_id
1 'polypeptide(L)'
;MSIFNFLFKKTNLQCPRCLGKGFVDWDDIRRLNKQLKWVPAPCAYCNGSGKTTQEMLSKVPVDITYLTIDLPESEIEKIKNGDEETLEKGRQKELFLENLIQYAQDHYLNKNMDAEAIADLYLHTESENAQFSIERENLIQYIQQIIELKKSDFN
;
A
#
# COMPACT_ATOMS: atom_id res chain seq x y z
N MET A 1 -35.97 12.53 -33.21
CA MET A 1 -34.66 12.09 -32.68
C MET A 1 -34.36 12.93 -31.46
N SER A 2 -34.42 12.35 -30.26
CA SER A 2 -33.95 13.02 -29.05
C SER A 2 -33.13 11.99 -28.28
N ILE A 3 -31.83 12.26 -28.23
CA ILE A 3 -30.79 11.40 -27.69
C ILE A 3 -30.86 11.63 -26.18
N PHE A 4 -31.48 10.70 -25.46
CA PHE A 4 -31.65 10.81 -24.02
C PHE A 4 -30.29 10.83 -23.34
N ASN A 5 -30.04 11.93 -22.63
CA ASN A 5 -28.93 12.16 -21.74
C ASN A 5 -28.74 10.98 -20.79
N PHE A 6 -27.75 10.14 -21.06
CA PHE A 6 -27.24 9.13 -20.14
C PHE A 6 -26.42 9.85 -19.05
N LEU A 7 -27.09 10.64 -18.22
CA LEU A 7 -26.53 11.19 -17.00
C LEU A 7 -26.42 10.05 -16.00
N PHE A 8 -25.33 9.29 -16.08
CA PHE A 8 -24.87 8.45 -14.98
C PHE A 8 -24.77 9.35 -13.74
N LYS A 9 -25.80 9.33 -12.89
CA LYS A 9 -25.73 9.84 -11.52
C LYS A 9 -24.52 9.16 -10.91
N LYS A 10 -23.41 9.88 -10.71
CA LYS A 10 -22.32 9.43 -9.82
C LYS A 10 -22.97 9.27 -8.44
N THR A 11 -23.48 8.09 -8.15
CA THR A 11 -23.94 7.74 -6.81
C THR A 11 -22.69 7.77 -5.95
N ASN A 12 -22.55 8.82 -5.16
CA ASN A 12 -21.44 8.96 -4.23
C ASN A 12 -21.64 7.93 -3.11
N LEU A 13 -21.03 6.76 -3.27
CA LEU A 13 -21.03 5.68 -2.30
C LEU A 13 -20.07 6.04 -1.17
N GLN A 14 -20.32 5.50 0.03
CA GLN A 14 -19.36 5.57 1.12
C GLN A 14 -18.06 4.88 0.69
N CYS A 15 -16.92 5.54 0.89
CA CYS A 15 -15.62 4.97 0.53
C CYS A 15 -15.31 3.76 1.44
N PRO A 16 -15.11 2.55 0.88
CA PRO A 16 -14.85 1.35 1.68
C PRO A 16 -13.43 1.28 2.25
N ARG A 17 -12.47 2.06 1.71
CA ARG A 17 -11.11 2.14 2.25
C ARG A 17 -11.11 2.76 3.65
N CYS A 18 -11.74 3.93 3.78
CA CYS A 18 -11.78 4.71 5.02
C CYS A 18 -13.14 4.68 5.75
N LEU A 19 -14.08 3.83 5.32
CA LEU A 19 -15.45 3.76 5.84
C LEU A 19 -16.13 5.14 5.93
N GLY A 20 -15.91 6.01 4.95
CA GLY A 20 -16.51 7.35 4.93
C GLY A 20 -15.81 8.43 5.77
N LYS A 21 -14.76 8.09 6.52
CA LYS A 21 -14.04 9.03 7.40
C LYS A 21 -13.22 10.09 6.64
N GLY A 22 -12.82 9.79 5.39
CA GLY A 22 -11.86 10.62 4.64
C GLY A 22 -10.40 10.44 5.10
N PHE A 23 -10.17 9.68 6.16
CA PHE A 23 -8.86 9.39 6.72
C PHE A 23 -8.77 7.89 6.99
N VAL A 24 -7.63 7.27 6.65
CA VAL A 24 -7.34 5.86 6.93
C VAL A 24 -6.59 5.82 8.26
N ASP A 25 -7.16 5.13 9.25
CA ASP A 25 -6.54 4.95 10.57
C ASP A 25 -6.04 3.51 10.77
N TRP A 26 -5.53 3.22 11.97
CA TRP A 26 -5.00 1.90 12.31
C TRP A 26 -6.05 0.79 12.25
N ASP A 27 -7.32 1.09 12.54
CA ASP A 27 -8.41 0.12 12.45
C ASP A 27 -8.70 -0.23 10.99
N ASP A 28 -8.68 0.75 10.09
CA ASP A 28 -8.78 0.49 8.65
C ASP A 28 -7.59 -0.31 8.12
N ILE A 29 -6.37 0.04 8.52
CA ILE A 29 -5.14 -0.65 8.11
C ILE A 29 -5.19 -2.12 8.53
N ARG A 30 -5.63 -2.41 9.77
CA ARG A 30 -5.79 -3.79 10.25
C ARG A 30 -6.89 -4.52 9.49
N ARG A 31 -8.06 -3.91 9.33
CA ARG A 31 -9.20 -4.49 8.59
C ARG A 31 -8.87 -4.83 7.14
N LEU A 32 -8.02 -4.04 6.50
CA LEU A 32 -7.59 -4.22 5.11
C LEU A 32 -6.30 -5.06 4.97
N ASN A 33 -5.77 -5.59 6.08
CA ASN A 33 -4.53 -6.37 6.09
C ASN A 33 -3.34 -5.61 5.48
N LYS A 34 -3.19 -4.32 5.83
CA LYS A 34 -2.10 -3.44 5.35
C LYS A 34 -1.14 -3.00 6.44
N GLN A 35 -1.11 -3.73 7.55
CA GLN A 35 -0.08 -3.56 8.58
C GLN A 35 1.31 -3.71 7.94
N LEU A 36 2.27 -2.88 8.36
CA LEU A 36 3.61 -2.78 7.75
C LEU A 36 3.62 -2.33 6.28
N LYS A 37 2.48 -2.04 5.66
CA LYS A 37 2.41 -1.56 4.27
C LYS A 37 1.90 -0.12 4.21
N TRP A 38 1.02 0.26 5.14
CA TRP A 38 0.45 1.59 5.27
C TRP A 38 0.70 2.21 6.63
N VAL A 39 0.64 3.54 6.66
CA VAL A 39 0.56 4.37 7.86
C VAL A 39 -0.73 5.20 7.81
N PRO A 40 -1.26 5.66 8.96
CA PRO A 40 -2.44 6.51 8.98
C PRO A 40 -2.22 7.81 8.20
N ALA A 41 -3.15 8.13 7.32
CA ALA A 41 -3.06 9.28 6.42
C ALA A 41 -4.43 9.64 5.84
N PRO A 42 -4.58 10.85 5.24
CA PRO A 42 -5.71 11.15 4.37
C PRO A 42 -5.93 10.05 3.33
N CYS A 43 -7.19 9.68 3.09
CA CYS A 43 -7.51 8.55 2.24
C CYS A 43 -7.28 8.89 0.75
N ALA A 44 -6.20 8.40 0.16
CA ALA A 44 -5.87 8.60 -1.25
C ALA A 44 -6.97 8.07 -2.21
N TYR A 45 -7.66 6.99 -1.84
CA TYR A 45 -8.69 6.36 -2.68
C TYR A 45 -9.92 7.23 -2.91
N CYS A 46 -10.32 8.02 -1.90
CA CYS A 46 -11.43 8.97 -2.02
C CYS A 46 -10.98 10.43 -2.02
N ASN A 47 -9.67 10.67 -2.10
CA ASN A 47 -9.05 11.98 -1.96
C ASN A 47 -9.58 12.75 -0.74
N GLY A 48 -9.64 12.09 0.42
CA GLY A 48 -10.12 12.69 1.66
C GLY A 48 -11.62 12.94 1.77
N SER A 49 -12.42 12.71 0.71
CA SER A 49 -13.84 13.07 0.70
C SER A 49 -14.77 12.13 1.49
N GLY A 50 -14.26 10.94 1.85
CA GLY A 50 -15.09 9.85 2.40
C GLY A 50 -16.03 9.21 1.38
N LYS A 51 -16.02 9.62 0.11
CA LYS A 51 -16.96 9.16 -0.92
C LYS A 51 -16.24 8.62 -2.15
N THR A 52 -16.83 7.64 -2.83
CA THR A 52 -16.30 7.05 -4.06
C THR A 52 -17.41 6.78 -5.08
N THR A 53 -17.04 6.37 -6.28
CA THR A 53 -17.98 6.02 -7.36
C THR A 53 -17.99 4.51 -7.60
N GLN A 54 -19.08 3.99 -8.14
CA GLN A 54 -19.17 2.59 -8.55
C GLN A 54 -18.08 2.23 -9.60
N GLU A 55 -17.78 3.18 -10.49
CA GLU A 55 -16.74 3.04 -11.49
C GLU A 55 -15.36 2.82 -10.86
N MET A 56 -15.00 3.61 -9.84
CA MET A 56 -13.75 3.44 -9.12
C MET A 56 -13.65 2.04 -8.48
N LEU A 57 -14.73 1.60 -7.83
CA LEU A 57 -14.80 0.28 -7.19
C LEU A 57 -14.66 -0.87 -8.20
N SER A 58 -15.13 -0.70 -9.44
CA SER A 58 -15.01 -1.72 -10.47
C SER A 58 -13.60 -1.87 -11.07
N LYS A 59 -12.75 -0.86 -10.91
CA LYS A 59 -11.44 -0.78 -11.57
C LYS A 59 -10.27 -0.93 -10.61
N VAL A 60 -10.41 -0.40 -9.40
CA VAL A 60 -9.29 -0.22 -8.48
C VAL A 60 -9.55 -0.96 -7.18
N PRO A 61 -8.70 -1.94 -6.81
CA PRO A 61 -8.79 -2.61 -5.52
C PRO A 61 -8.77 -1.61 -4.37
N VAL A 62 -9.69 -1.79 -3.42
CA VAL A 62 -9.81 -0.90 -2.25
C VAL A 62 -8.53 -0.88 -1.44
N ASP A 63 -7.75 -1.95 -1.48
CA ASP A 63 -6.57 -2.20 -0.67
C ASP A 63 -5.27 -2.04 -1.47
N ILE A 64 -5.30 -1.49 -2.71
CA ILE A 64 -4.08 -1.30 -3.51
C ILE A 64 -3.05 -0.44 -2.76
N THR A 65 -1.88 -1.04 -2.50
CA THR A 65 -0.86 -0.46 -1.62
C THR A 65 -0.19 0.77 -2.21
N TYR A 66 -0.03 0.77 -3.54
CA TYR A 66 0.68 1.82 -4.27
C TYR A 66 -0.09 3.14 -4.37
N LEU A 67 -1.42 3.14 -4.20
CA LEU A 67 -2.19 4.38 -4.24
C LEU A 67 -2.05 5.16 -2.92
N THR A 68 -1.09 6.06 -2.89
CA THR A 68 -0.76 6.95 -1.76
C THR A 68 -0.91 8.43 -2.14
N ILE A 69 -0.91 9.33 -1.15
CA ILE A 69 -1.15 10.77 -1.36
C ILE A 69 0.06 11.55 -1.89
N ASP A 70 1.24 10.95 -1.77
CA ASP A 70 2.54 11.49 -2.20
C ASP A 70 2.88 11.13 -3.66
N LEU A 71 2.07 10.28 -4.30
CA LEU A 71 2.20 10.02 -5.73
C LEU A 71 1.91 11.29 -6.55
N PRO A 72 2.61 11.49 -7.68
CA PRO A 72 2.24 12.52 -8.64
C PRO A 72 0.78 12.37 -9.09
N GLU A 73 0.08 13.50 -9.26
CA GLU A 73 -1.33 13.51 -9.67
C GLU A 73 -1.57 12.71 -10.95
N SER A 74 -0.63 12.76 -11.91
CA SER A 74 -0.70 11.97 -13.14
C SER A 74 -0.71 10.45 -12.92
N GLU A 75 0.06 9.94 -11.95
CA GLU A 75 0.06 8.51 -11.60
C GLU A 75 -1.20 8.13 -10.82
N ILE A 76 -1.65 9.00 -9.92
CA ILE A 76 -2.93 8.82 -9.20
C ILE A 76 -4.09 8.67 -10.19
N GLU A 77 -4.16 9.53 -11.22
CA GLU A 77 -5.22 9.46 -12.21
C GLU A 77 -5.13 8.23 -13.10
N LYS A 78 -3.93 7.74 -13.45
CA LYS A 78 -3.77 6.44 -14.14
C LYS A 78 -4.37 5.30 -13.31
N ILE A 79 -4.03 5.24 -12.02
CA ILE A 79 -4.59 4.24 -11.11
C ILE A 79 -6.12 4.34 -11.08
N LYS A 80 -6.67 5.54 -10.84
CA LYS A 80 -8.13 5.75 -10.76
C LYS A 80 -8.86 5.39 -12.05
N ASN A 81 -8.21 5.57 -13.19
CA ASN A 81 -8.77 5.20 -14.50
C ASN A 81 -8.65 3.70 -14.81
N GLY A 82 -7.96 2.93 -13.96
CA GLY A 82 -7.78 1.50 -14.13
C GLY A 82 -6.70 1.13 -15.14
N ASP A 83 -5.68 1.97 -15.30
CA ASP A 83 -4.54 1.68 -16.18
C ASP A 83 -3.83 0.38 -15.77
N GLU A 84 -3.80 -0.60 -16.66
CA GLU A 84 -3.32 -1.95 -16.34
C GLU A 84 -1.83 -1.97 -15.95
N GLU A 85 -1.00 -1.16 -16.62
CA GLU A 85 0.44 -1.11 -16.35
C GLU A 85 0.70 -0.52 -14.96
N THR A 86 0.06 0.60 -14.61
CA THR A 86 0.23 1.21 -13.29
C THR A 86 -0.39 0.34 -12.19
N LEU A 87 -1.52 -0.33 -12.45
CA LEU A 87 -2.07 -1.31 -11.51
C LEU A 87 -1.14 -2.50 -11.29
N GLU A 88 -0.46 -2.98 -12.34
CA GLU A 88 0.52 -4.05 -12.23
C GLU A 88 1.75 -3.62 -11.42
N LYS A 89 2.26 -2.39 -11.61
CA LYS A 89 3.29 -1.81 -10.72
C LYS A 89 2.85 -1.85 -9.25
N GLY A 90 1.57 -1.59 -8.99
CA GLY A 90 1.00 -1.72 -7.66
C GLY A 90 1.03 -3.13 -7.09
N ARG A 91 0.76 -4.16 -7.91
CA ARG A 91 0.87 -5.57 -7.52
C ARG A 91 2.32 -5.96 -7.26
N GLN A 92 3.25 -5.53 -8.11
CA GLN A 92 4.68 -5.77 -7.91
C GLN A 92 5.19 -5.12 -6.62
N LYS A 93 4.72 -3.90 -6.29
CA LYS A 93 5.06 -3.26 -5.02
C LYS A 93 4.53 -4.05 -3.81
N GLU A 94 3.33 -4.61 -3.91
CA GLU A 94 2.76 -5.47 -2.86
C GLU A 94 3.62 -6.71 -2.62
N LEU A 95 3.98 -7.43 -3.68
CA LEU A 95 4.82 -8.62 -3.61
C LEU A 95 6.22 -8.29 -3.07
N PHE A 96 6.79 -7.17 -3.49
CA PHE A 96 8.08 -6.70 -2.98
C PHE A 96 8.04 -6.52 -1.46
N LEU A 97 7.01 -5.84 -0.92
CA LEU A 97 6.89 -5.65 0.52
C LEU A 97 6.65 -6.97 1.27
N GLU A 98 5.83 -7.87 0.71
CA GLU A 98 5.61 -9.20 1.31
C GLU A 98 6.89 -10.01 1.42
N ASN A 99 7.67 -10.06 0.34
CA ASN A 99 8.95 -10.75 0.33
C ASN A 99 9.94 -10.12 1.32
N LEU A 100 9.97 -8.79 1.43
CA LEU A 100 10.84 -8.10 2.37
C LEU A 100 10.43 -8.36 3.83
N ILE A 101 9.14 -8.34 4.13
CA ILE A 101 8.60 -8.66 5.45
C ILE A 101 8.96 -10.11 5.82
N GLN A 102 8.72 -11.06 4.91
CA GLN A 102 9.03 -12.48 5.13
C GLN A 102 10.53 -12.68 5.35
N TYR A 103 11.36 -12.06 4.50
CA TYR A 103 12.82 -12.11 4.62
C TYR A 103 13.28 -11.61 5.99
N ALA A 104 12.80 -10.46 6.44
CA ALA A 104 13.15 -9.89 7.73
C ALA A 104 12.72 -10.79 8.90
N GLN A 105 11.49 -11.32 8.85
CA GLN A 105 10.96 -12.22 9.87
C GLN A 105 11.78 -13.51 9.96
N ASP A 106 12.12 -14.13 8.83
CA ASP A 106 12.88 -15.37 8.79
C ASP A 106 14.30 -15.21 9.36
N HIS A 107 14.98 -14.10 9.03
CA HIS A 107 16.32 -13.83 9.55
C HIS A 107 16.29 -13.46 11.03
N TYR A 108 15.29 -12.71 11.47
CA TYR A 108 15.10 -12.44 12.90
C TYR A 108 14.86 -13.74 13.69
N LEU A 109 13.89 -14.56 13.27
CA LEU A 109 13.48 -15.75 14.02
C LEU A 109 14.48 -16.91 13.96
N ASN A 110 15.07 -17.17 12.79
CA ASN A 110 15.90 -18.37 12.58
C ASN A 110 17.40 -18.10 12.64
N LYS A 111 17.82 -16.83 12.49
CA LYS A 111 19.24 -16.43 12.50
C LYS A 111 19.59 -15.48 13.65
N ASN A 112 18.60 -15.06 14.45
CA ASN A 112 18.79 -14.15 15.59
C ASN A 112 19.50 -12.84 15.18
N MET A 113 19.18 -12.33 14.00
CA MET A 113 19.76 -11.09 13.47
C MET A 113 18.92 -9.87 13.89
N ASP A 114 19.58 -8.74 14.12
CA ASP A 114 18.93 -7.45 14.35
C ASP A 114 18.62 -6.71 13.04
N ALA A 115 17.98 -5.54 13.15
CA ALA A 115 17.55 -4.78 11.98
C ALA A 115 18.71 -4.30 11.09
N GLU A 116 19.84 -3.91 11.69
CA GLU A 116 21.02 -3.46 10.94
C GLU A 116 21.64 -4.61 10.14
N ALA A 117 21.87 -5.75 10.79
CA ALA A 117 22.46 -6.91 10.15
C ALA A 117 21.57 -7.45 9.01
N ILE A 118 20.24 -7.45 9.18
CA ILE A 118 19.31 -7.87 8.13
C ILE A 118 19.33 -6.90 6.96
N ALA A 119 19.34 -5.58 7.22
CA ALA A 119 19.39 -4.56 6.18
C ALA A 119 20.68 -4.66 5.37
N ASP A 120 21.83 -4.78 6.04
CA ASP A 120 23.13 -4.91 5.39
C ASP A 120 23.22 -6.17 4.53
N LEU A 121 22.68 -7.30 5.02
CA LEU A 121 22.62 -8.53 4.25
C LEU A 121 21.71 -8.39 3.02
N TYR A 122 20.52 -7.80 3.18
CA TYR A 122 19.58 -7.58 2.08
C TYR A 122 20.23 -6.75 0.96
N LEU A 123 20.84 -5.62 1.30
CA LEU A 123 21.48 -4.71 0.34
C LEU A 123 22.69 -5.34 -0.37
N HIS A 124 23.43 -6.25 0.29
CA HIS A 124 24.51 -7.00 -0.37
C HIS A 124 24.00 -8.02 -1.40
N THR A 125 22.76 -8.49 -1.25
CA THR A 125 22.15 -9.48 -2.14
C THR A 125 21.22 -8.87 -3.19
N GLU A 126 20.92 -7.57 -3.06
CA GLU A 126 20.03 -6.85 -3.97
C GLU A 126 20.66 -6.73 -5.37
N SER A 127 19.84 -6.93 -6.40
CA SER A 127 20.27 -6.72 -7.78
C SER A 127 20.47 -5.24 -8.05
N GLU A 128 21.54 -4.87 -8.77
CA GLU A 128 21.75 -3.50 -9.27
C GLU A 128 20.55 -2.97 -10.08
N ASN A 129 19.70 -3.86 -10.63
CA ASN A 129 18.51 -3.52 -11.41
C ASN A 129 17.20 -3.73 -10.63
N ALA A 130 17.23 -3.67 -9.29
CA ALA A 130 16.03 -3.83 -8.48
C ALA A 130 14.97 -2.78 -8.87
N GLN A 131 13.74 -3.26 -9.12
CA GLN A 131 12.62 -2.40 -9.51
C GLN A 131 12.24 -1.41 -8.40
N PHE A 132 12.46 -1.79 -7.16
CA PHE A 132 12.28 -0.95 -5.98
C PHE A 132 13.57 -0.99 -5.18
N SER A 133 14.19 0.17 -4.97
CA SER A 133 15.28 0.34 -4.02
C SER A 133 14.77 1.03 -2.77
N ILE A 134 15.42 0.75 -1.64
CA ILE A 134 15.16 1.43 -0.38
C ILE A 134 16.50 1.90 0.18
N GLU A 135 16.58 3.19 0.52
CA GLU A 135 17.74 3.74 1.23
C GLU A 135 18.01 2.96 2.52
N ARG A 136 19.28 2.67 2.80
CA ARG A 136 19.69 1.83 3.94
C ARG A 136 19.02 2.23 5.26
N GLU A 137 19.00 3.52 5.58
CA GLU A 137 18.41 4.03 6.82
C GLU A 137 16.90 3.73 6.92
N ASN A 138 16.18 3.91 5.82
CA ASN A 138 14.75 3.60 5.75
C ASN A 138 14.50 2.09 5.85
N LEU A 139 15.38 1.28 5.25
CA LEU A 139 15.31 -0.17 5.33
C LEU A 139 15.50 -0.68 6.77
N ILE A 140 16.48 -0.14 7.50
CA ILE A 140 16.72 -0.49 8.91
C ILE A 140 15.49 -0.15 9.75
N GLN A 141 14.95 1.06 9.61
CA GLN A 141 13.75 1.47 10.36
C GLN A 141 12.55 0.58 10.03
N TYR A 142 12.40 0.19 8.76
CA TYR A 142 11.33 -0.68 8.34
C TYR A 142 11.45 -2.09 8.93
N ILE A 143 12.65 -2.69 8.88
CA ILE A 143 12.92 -3.99 9.50
C ILE A 143 12.71 -3.95 11.01
N GLN A 144 13.11 -2.87 11.67
CA GLN A 144 12.88 -2.68 13.10
C GLN A 144 11.37 -2.74 13.43
N GLN A 145 10.52 -2.07 12.65
CA GLN A 145 9.06 -2.15 12.81
C GLN A 145 8.51 -3.58 12.61
N ILE A 146 9.06 -4.31 11.64
CA ILE A 146 8.69 -5.72 11.39
C ILE A 146 9.04 -6.59 12.62
N ILE A 147 10.24 -6.42 13.17
CA ILE A 147 10.70 -7.15 14.35
C ILE A 147 9.84 -6.82 15.57
N GLU A 148 9.54 -5.55 15.81
CA GLU A 148 8.70 -5.10 16.93
C GLU A 148 7.29 -5.66 16.85
N LEU A 149 6.67 -5.61 15.67
CA LEU A 149 5.37 -6.25 15.45
C LEU A 149 5.48 -7.75 15.72
N LYS A 150 6.53 -8.41 15.24
CA LYS A 150 6.69 -9.86 15.43
C LYS A 150 6.89 -10.25 16.89
N LYS A 151 7.61 -9.44 17.68
CA LYS A 151 7.75 -9.63 19.14
C LYS A 151 6.40 -9.55 19.85
N SER A 152 5.50 -8.67 19.39
CA SER A 152 4.16 -8.52 19.97
C SER A 152 3.26 -9.75 19.78
N ASP A 153 3.53 -10.62 18.79
CA ASP A 153 2.80 -11.89 18.61
C ASP A 153 3.11 -12.92 19.72
N PHE A 154 4.23 -12.77 20.43
CA PHE A 154 4.72 -13.71 21.45
C PHE A 154 4.47 -13.26 22.89
N ASN A 155 3.94 -12.05 23.10
CA ASN A 155 3.62 -11.46 24.41
C ASN A 155 2.12 -11.48 24.66
#